data_AF-A0AAE4CXS0-F1
#
_entry.id   AF-A0AAE4CXS0-F1
#
_cell.length_a   1.000
_cell.length_b   1.000
_cell.length_c   1.000
_cell.angle_alpha   90.00
_cell.angle_beta   90.00
_cell.angle_gamma   90.00
#
_symmetry.space_group_name_H-M   'P 1'
#
loop_
_entity.id
_entity.type
_entity.pdbx_description
1 polymer ?
#
loop_
_entity_poly.entity_id
_entity_poly.type
_entity_poly.pdbx_seq_one_letter_code
_entity_poly.pdbx_strand_id
1 'polypeptide(L)'
;MASGDLQTVDREELRVQSDLLVFLLLRGRTGPTSFQEVEREMAHEFHGPYEVDDVRRALRDLTHAGLLHHLPGNFVVPTVAAFHMSMLSV
;
A
#
# COMPACT_ATOMS: atom_id res chain seq x y z
N MET A 1 -40.21 -3.80 8.99
CA MET A 1 -39.35 -2.67 8.60
C MET A 1 -37.92 -3.08 8.91
N ALA A 2 -37.18 -3.56 7.90
CA ALA A 2 -35.78 -3.94 8.01
C ALA A 2 -34.96 -2.84 7.32
N SER A 3 -34.49 -1.90 8.13
CA SER A 3 -33.62 -0.77 7.77
C SER A 3 -32.63 -0.65 8.91
N GLY A 4 -31.33 -0.87 8.76
CA GLY A 4 -30.53 -1.27 7.63
C GLY A 4 -29.16 -1.56 8.24
N ASP A 5 -28.80 -2.84 8.31
CA ASP A 5 -27.53 -3.37 8.85
C ASP A 5 -26.32 -3.04 7.96
N LEU A 6 -26.35 -1.87 7.31
CA LEU A 6 -25.34 -1.34 6.42
C LEU A 6 -24.79 -0.08 7.07
N GLN A 7 -23.77 -0.18 7.94
CA GLN A 7 -22.72 0.85 8.16
C GLN A 7 -21.92 0.68 9.46
N THR A 8 -21.55 -0.54 9.80
CA THR A 8 -20.33 -0.73 10.61
C THR A 8 -19.43 -1.68 9.85
N VAL A 9 -18.95 -1.25 8.68
CA VAL A 9 -17.72 -1.86 8.17
C VAL A 9 -16.69 -1.61 9.26
N ASP A 10 -16.13 -2.67 9.81
CA ASP A 10 -15.21 -2.59 10.93
C ASP A 10 -14.03 -1.70 10.50
N ARG A 11 -13.68 -0.70 11.31
CA ARG A 11 -12.55 0.19 11.00
C ARG A 11 -11.25 -0.58 10.87
N GLU A 12 -11.14 -1.73 11.53
CA GLU A 12 -10.02 -2.65 11.37
C GLU A 12 -10.04 -3.34 10.01
N GLU A 13 -11.21 -3.71 9.50
CA GLU A 13 -11.37 -4.31 8.17
C GLU A 13 -11.00 -3.30 7.08
N LEU A 14 -11.50 -2.06 7.16
CA LEU A 14 -11.14 -0.98 6.23
C LEU A 14 -9.64 -0.67 6.24
N ARG A 15 -9.01 -0.79 7.40
CA ARG A 15 -7.56 -0.63 7.54
C ARG A 15 -6.79 -1.72 6.81
N VAL A 16 -7.09 -2.99 7.11
CA VAL A 16 -6.40 -4.13 6.48
C VAL A 16 -6.61 -4.12 4.97
N GLN A 17 -7.80 -3.73 4.51
CA GLN A 17 -8.09 -3.55 3.09
C GLN A 17 -7.24 -2.43 2.48
N SER A 18 -7.14 -1.27 3.13
CA SER A 18 -6.33 -0.14 2.63
C SER A 18 -4.85 -0.51 2.52
N ASP A 19 -4.29 -1.19 3.53
CA ASP A 19 -2.92 -1.67 3.53
C ASP A 19 -2.66 -2.64 2.37
N LEU A 20 -3.59 -3.58 2.14
CA LEU A 20 -3.51 -4.56 1.06
C LEU A 20 -3.57 -3.88 -0.32
N LEU A 21 -4.49 -2.94 -0.52
CA LEU A 21 -4.67 -2.25 -1.79
C LEU A 21 -3.44 -1.41 -2.16
N VAL A 22 -2.90 -0.65 -1.20
CA VAL A 22 -1.66 0.13 -1.41
C VAL A 22 -0.49 -0.79 -1.73
N PHE A 23 -0.37 -1.92 -1.05
CA PHE A 23 0.68 -2.88 -1.33
C PHE A 23 0.55 -3.50 -2.74
N LEU A 24 -0.66 -3.91 -3.14
CA LEU A 24 -0.93 -4.48 -4.46
C LEU A 24 -0.63 -3.47 -5.57
N LEU A 25 -1.02 -2.21 -5.39
CA LEU A 25 -0.73 -1.12 -6.33
C LEU A 25 0.78 -0.95 -6.54
N LEU A 26 1.55 -0.92 -5.46
CA LEU A 26 3.00 -0.71 -5.51
C LEU A 26 3.77 -1.95 -5.96
N ARG A 27 3.28 -3.17 -5.69
CA ARG A 27 3.95 -4.43 -6.06
C ARG A 27 4.13 -4.59 -7.57
N GLY A 28 3.22 -4.03 -8.37
CA GLY A 28 3.33 -4.05 -9.83
C GLY A 28 4.34 -3.04 -10.41
N ARG A 29 4.93 -2.17 -9.58
CA ARG A 29 5.79 -1.07 -10.03
C ARG A 29 7.25 -1.48 -10.04
N THR A 30 7.97 -1.11 -11.09
CA THR A 30 9.42 -1.35 -11.23
C THR A 30 10.28 -0.15 -10.80
N GLY A 31 9.69 0.86 -10.17
CA GLY A 31 10.41 2.09 -9.80
C GLY A 31 9.77 2.86 -8.62
N PRO A 32 10.44 3.93 -8.17
CA PRO A 32 9.93 4.80 -7.11
C PRO A 32 8.58 5.41 -7.50
N THR A 33 7.64 5.36 -6.57
CA THR A 33 6.30 5.93 -6.75
C THR A 33 6.07 6.99 -5.68
N SER A 34 5.65 8.19 -6.09
CA SER A 34 5.38 9.28 -5.16
C SER A 34 4.05 9.09 -4.43
N PHE A 35 3.89 9.77 -3.28
CA PHE A 35 2.61 9.77 -2.56
C PHE A 35 1.43 10.20 -3.45
N GLN A 36 1.62 11.23 -4.28
CA GLN A 36 0.59 11.80 -5.14
C GLN A 36 0.15 10.81 -6.22
N GLU A 37 1.07 10.00 -6.74
CA GLU A 37 0.74 8.95 -7.70
C GLU A 37 -0.06 7.82 -7.03
N VAL A 38 0.35 7.38 -5.83
CA VAL A 38 -0.38 6.38 -5.05
C VAL A 38 -1.81 6.86 -4.76
N GLU A 39 -1.96 8.08 -4.25
CA GLU A 39 -3.26 8.68 -3.94
C GLU A 39 -4.17 8.75 -5.17
N ARG A 40 -3.65 9.28 -6.28
CA ARG A 40 -4.39 9.40 -7.54
C ARG A 40 -4.87 8.05 -8.05
N GLU A 41 -4.01 7.05 -8.01
CA GLU A 41 -4.32 5.71 -8.53
C GLU A 41 -5.25 4.96 -7.59
N MET A 42 -5.09 5.08 -6.27
CA MET A 42 -6.05 4.56 -5.30
C MET A 42 -7.45 5.13 -5.52
N ALA A 43 -7.55 6.43 -5.80
CA ALA A 43 -8.83 7.07 -6.11
C ALA A 43 -9.43 6.60 -7.45
N HIS A 44 -8.58 6.28 -8.42
CA HIS A 44 -9.00 5.82 -9.76
C HIS A 44 -9.37 4.34 -9.80
N GLU A 45 -8.63 3.45 -9.14
CA GLU A 45 -8.76 2.01 -9.32
C GLU A 45 -9.75 1.34 -8.36
N PHE A 46 -9.83 1.76 -7.09
CA PHE A 46 -10.54 0.98 -6.07
C PHE A 46 -11.88 1.59 -5.60
N HIS A 47 -12.26 2.78 -6.10
CA HIS A 47 -13.49 3.54 -5.80
C HIS A 47 -14.14 3.29 -4.40
N GLY A 48 -13.33 3.25 -3.34
CA GLY A 48 -13.78 2.88 -1.99
C GLY A 48 -13.84 4.06 -1.02
N PRO A 49 -14.37 3.83 0.20
CA PRO A 49 -14.58 4.86 1.21
C PRO A 49 -13.30 5.20 2.00
N TYR A 50 -12.12 5.06 1.39
CA TYR A 50 -10.83 5.33 2.04
C TYR A 50 -10.46 6.80 1.86
N GLU A 51 -9.94 7.41 2.92
CA GLU A 51 -9.50 8.80 2.94
C GLU A 51 -8.02 8.89 2.55
N VAL A 52 -7.56 10.09 2.21
CA VAL A 52 -6.14 10.37 1.94
C VAL A 52 -5.26 9.97 3.14
N ASP A 53 -5.79 10.13 4.36
CA ASP A 53 -5.10 9.74 5.59
C ASP A 53 -4.97 8.22 5.75
N ASP A 54 -5.89 7.43 5.19
CA ASP A 54 -5.77 5.97 5.13
C ASP A 54 -4.60 5.55 4.25
N VAL A 55 -4.43 6.19 3.09
CA VAL A 55 -3.30 5.94 2.18
C VAL A 55 -1.98 6.32 2.85
N ARG A 56 -1.92 7.49 3.51
CA ARG A 56 -0.70 7.92 4.25
C ARG A 56 -0.35 6.94 5.36
N ARG A 57 -1.35 6.46 6.09
CA ARG A 57 -1.17 5.47 7.14
C ARG A 57 -0.68 4.13 6.57
N ALA A 58 -1.34 3.60 5.56
CA ALA A 58 -0.95 2.35 4.92
C ALA A 58 0.51 2.38 4.45
N LEU A 59 0.92 3.46 3.79
CA LEU A 59 2.32 3.63 3.36
C LEU A 59 3.31 3.61 4.54
N ARG A 60 2.96 4.26 5.65
CA ARG A 60 3.77 4.26 6.88
C ARG A 60 3.81 2.86 7.53
N ASP A 61 2.68 2.19 7.64
CA ASP A 61 2.57 0.88 8.30
C ASP A 61 3.32 -0.18 7.48
N LEU A 62 3.17 -0.18 6.15
CA LEU A 62 3.91 -1.05 5.24
C LEU A 62 5.41 -0.75 5.24
N THR A 63 5.82 0.52 5.38
CA THR A 63 7.24 0.90 5.54
C THR A 63 7.79 0.39 6.87
N HIS A 64 7.04 0.54 7.97
CA HIS A 64 7.44 0.07 9.29
C HIS A 64 7.56 -1.45 9.36
N ALA A 65 6.68 -2.17 8.63
CA ALA A 65 6.74 -3.61 8.46
C ALA A 65 7.87 -4.08 7.53
N GLY A 66 8.62 -3.18 6.89
CA GLY A 66 9.69 -3.51 5.95
C GLY A 66 9.22 -4.00 4.58
N LEU A 67 7.93 -3.84 4.27
CA LEU A 67 7.33 -4.22 2.98
C LEU A 67 7.53 -3.14 1.90
N LEU A 68 7.82 -1.90 2.32
CA LEU A 68 8.17 -0.78 1.46
C LEU A 68 9.46 -0.12 1.96
N HIS A 69 10.27 0.37 1.03
CA HIS A 69 11.34 1.32 1.30
C HIS A 69 10.84 2.74 1.02
N HIS A 70 10.97 3.63 2.00
CA HIS A 70 10.70 5.05 1.82
C HIS A 70 12.00 5.79 1.46
N LEU A 71 12.01 6.39 0.28
CA LEU A 71 13.02 7.33 -0.20
C LEU A 71 12.44 8.75 -0.08
N PRO A 72 13.26 9.82 -0.14
CA PRO A 72 12.74 11.19 -0.09
C PRO A 72 11.59 11.40 -1.11
N GLY A 73 10.36 11.52 -0.59
CA GLY A 73 9.14 11.73 -1.37
C GLY A 73 8.60 10.50 -2.13
N ASN A 74 9.21 9.32 -2.01
CA ASN A 74 8.90 8.16 -2.85
C ASN A 74 8.87 6.83 -2.07
N PHE A 75 8.15 5.85 -2.62
CA PHE A 75 8.01 4.50 -2.08
C PHE A 75 8.43 3.47 -3.12
N VAL A 76 9.11 2.41 -2.68
CA VAL A 76 9.57 1.30 -3.51
C VAL A 76 9.27 -0.01 -2.81
N VAL A 77 8.71 -0.99 -3.53
CA VAL A 77 8.64 -2.37 -3.02
C VAL A 77 10.02 -3.00 -3.16
N PRO A 78 10.63 -3.52 -2.09
CA PRO A 78 11.93 -4.19 -2.16
C PRO A 78 11.81 -5.40 -3.08
N THR A 79 12.47 -5.35 -4.23
CA THR A 79 12.55 -6.53 -5.10
C THR A 79 13.56 -7.50 -4.48
N VAL A 80 13.19 -8.77 -4.31
CA VAL A 80 14.05 -9.85 -3.76
C VAL A 80 15.34 -10.07 -4.59
N ALA A 81 15.54 -9.33 -5.69
CA ALA A 81 16.74 -9.34 -6.52
C ALA A 81 18.06 -9.07 -5.74
N ALA A 82 18.01 -8.52 -4.52
CA ALA A 82 19.19 -8.31 -3.68
C ALA A 82 19.80 -9.60 -3.09
N PHE A 83 19.09 -10.75 -3.09
CA PHE A 83 19.63 -12.00 -2.52
C PHE A 83 20.44 -12.87 -3.50
N HIS A 84 20.49 -12.55 -4.80
CA HIS A 84 21.22 -13.38 -5.77
C HIS A 84 22.71 -13.00 -5.95
N MET A 85 23.14 -11.80 -5.52
CA MET A 85 24.51 -11.32 -5.73
C MET A 85 25.54 -11.88 -4.73
N SER A 86 25.14 -12.74 -3.79
CA SER A 86 26.05 -13.36 -2.80
C SER A 86 26.28 -14.87 -2.99
N MET A 87 25.69 -15.52 -4.02
CA MET A 87 25.87 -16.96 -4.29
C MET A 87 26.61 -17.28 -5.61
N LEU A 88 27.34 -16.32 -6.18
CA LEU A 88 28.22 -16.56 -7.35
C LEU A 88 29.72 -16.52 -7.01
N SER A 89 30.07 -16.58 -5.73
CA SER A 89 31.46 -16.68 -5.27
C SER A 89 31.66 -17.94 -4.40
N VAL A 90 31.47 -19.12 -4.99
CA VAL A 90 32.08 -20.38 -4.54
C VAL A 90 32.46 -21.21 -5.75
#